data_AF-A0A963GDN9-F1
#
_entry.id   AF-A0A963GDN9-F1
#
_cell.length_a   1.000
_cell.length_b   1.000
_cell.length_c   1.000
_cell.angle_alpha   90.00
_cell.angle_beta   90.00
_cell.angle_gamma   90.00
#
_symmetry.space_group_name_H-M   'P 1'
#
loop_
_entity.id
_entity.type
_entity.pdbx_description
1 polymer ?
#
loop_
_entity_poly.entity_id
_entity_poly.type
_entity_poly.pdbx_seq_one_letter_code
_entity_poly.pdbx_strand_id
1 'polypeptide(L)'
;MAPRTGYALLLGALLLSSCASPVTQPPGDLRVIVRFGASTDPVDPALLRRLSDAARSEVRVSARITDTESAYWLRCTERDPFCEDMMLRLLAVPPVEEVMPDRYRYPSEPTR
;
A
#
# COMPACT_ATOMS: atom_id res chain seq x y z
N MET A 1 27.53 17.89 58.63
CA MET A 1 28.38 17.71 57.43
C MET A 1 27.62 16.92 56.37
N ALA A 2 27.61 17.44 55.14
CA ALA A 2 26.93 16.97 53.91
C ALA A 2 27.61 15.72 53.29
N PRO A 3 27.25 15.19 52.08
CA PRO A 3 26.23 15.61 51.07
C PRO A 3 25.33 14.44 50.57
N ARG A 4 24.10 14.61 50.02
CA ARG A 4 23.63 15.20 48.74
C ARG A 4 24.36 14.68 47.47
N THR A 5 23.76 13.70 46.82
CA THR A 5 24.07 13.25 45.44
C THR A 5 22.75 12.77 44.85
N GLY A 6 22.08 13.43 43.91
CA GLY A 6 22.59 14.17 42.76
C GLY A 6 22.09 13.43 41.53
N TYR A 7 20.82 13.63 41.18
CA TYR A 7 20.21 13.12 39.94
C TYR A 7 21.01 13.62 38.73
N ALA A 8 21.54 12.70 37.93
CA ALA A 8 22.12 13.00 36.62
C ALA A 8 21.30 12.27 35.55
N LEU A 9 20.31 13.00 35.03
CA LEU A 9 19.70 12.76 33.73
C LEU A 9 20.77 12.90 32.64
N LEU A 10 20.99 11.88 31.83
CA LEU A 10 21.64 12.03 30.53
C LEU A 10 20.72 11.47 29.44
N LEU A 11 20.04 12.41 28.81
CA LEU A 11 19.43 12.30 27.50
C LEU A 11 20.49 11.94 26.45
N GLY A 12 20.07 11.19 25.42
CA GLY A 12 20.64 11.38 24.09
C GLY A 12 20.98 10.10 23.34
N ALA A 13 19.95 9.41 22.83
CA ALA A 13 20.09 8.55 21.64
C ALA A 13 18.72 8.38 20.97
N LEU A 14 18.13 9.48 20.48
CA LEU A 14 17.09 9.39 19.46
C LEU A 14 17.78 9.11 18.11
N LEU A 15 18.10 7.84 17.89
CA LEU A 15 18.33 7.33 16.55
C LEU A 15 16.99 7.42 15.81
N LEU A 16 16.93 8.31 14.83
CA LEU A 16 15.87 8.38 13.83
C LEU A 16 15.92 7.12 12.97
N SER A 17 15.40 6.01 13.51
CA SER A 17 15.05 4.84 12.73
C SER A 17 13.79 5.17 11.93
N SER A 18 13.98 5.72 10.73
CA SER A 18 12.92 5.76 9.72
C SER A 18 12.62 4.31 9.31
N CYS A 19 11.78 3.65 10.12
CA CYS A 19 11.20 2.36 9.79
C CYS A 19 10.27 2.56 8.60
N ALA A 20 10.79 2.44 7.38
CA ALA A 20 9.97 2.01 6.27
C ALA A 20 9.57 0.56 6.57
N SER A 21 8.43 0.39 7.24
CA SER A 21 7.89 -0.95 7.52
C SER A 21 7.70 -1.68 6.20
N PRO A 22 8.22 -2.92 6.05
CA PRO A 22 8.01 -3.70 4.85
C PRO A 22 6.50 -3.89 4.65
N VAL A 23 6.01 -3.59 3.44
CA VAL A 23 4.62 -3.80 3.07
C VAL A 23 4.41 -5.31 2.91
N THR A 24 3.91 -5.97 3.95
CA THR A 24 3.58 -7.40 3.90
C THR A 24 2.35 -7.61 3.03
N GLN A 25 2.52 -8.33 1.92
CA GLN A 25 1.42 -8.76 1.07
C GLN A 25 0.57 -9.82 1.78
N PRO A 26 -0.75 -9.59 1.95
CA PRO A 26 -1.63 -10.61 2.48
C PRO A 26 -1.65 -11.85 1.56
N PRO A 27 -1.69 -13.07 2.13
CA PRO A 27 -1.81 -14.27 1.31
C PRO A 27 -3.13 -14.25 0.54
N GLY A 28 -3.07 -14.54 -0.76
CA GLY A 28 -4.24 -14.53 -1.64
C GLY A 28 -4.61 -13.16 -2.22
N ASP A 29 -3.84 -12.12 -1.91
CA ASP A 29 -4.05 -10.78 -2.46
C ASP A 29 -2.89 -10.40 -3.41
N LEU A 30 -3.20 -9.65 -4.46
CA LEU A 30 -2.24 -9.02 -5.36
C LEU A 30 -2.25 -7.52 -5.10
N ARG A 31 -1.06 -6.92 -4.94
CA ARG A 31 -0.92 -5.46 -4.94
C ARG A 31 -0.85 -4.96 -6.38
N VAL A 32 -1.66 -3.98 -6.70
CA VAL A 32 -1.63 -3.28 -7.99
C VAL A 32 -1.41 -1.80 -7.78
N ILE A 33 -0.72 -1.16 -8.71
CA ILE A 33 -0.60 0.29 -8.82
C ILE A 33 -1.63 0.76 -9.84
N VAL A 34 -2.43 1.76 -9.46
CA VAL A 34 -3.42 2.40 -10.33
C VAL A 34 -2.98 3.84 -10.55
N ARG A 35 -2.83 4.24 -11.82
CA ARG A 35 -2.63 5.63 -12.23
C ARG A 35 -3.95 6.25 -12.67
N PHE A 36 -4.20 7.46 -12.20
CA PHE A 36 -5.36 8.28 -12.52
C PHE A 36 -4.97 9.46 -13.41
N GLY A 37 -5.89 9.91 -14.25
CA GLY A 37 -5.65 11.07 -15.13
C GLY A 37 -5.62 12.42 -14.43
N ALA A 38 -5.96 12.48 -13.14
CA ALA A 38 -5.91 13.67 -12.33
C ALA A 38 -5.65 13.33 -10.85
N SER A 39 -5.29 14.34 -10.05
CA SER A 39 -5.16 14.20 -8.61
C SER A 39 -6.42 13.57 -8.02
N THR A 40 -6.25 12.44 -7.34
CA THR A 40 -7.35 11.59 -6.89
C THR A 40 -7.17 11.25 -5.42
N ASP A 41 -8.26 11.22 -4.66
CA ASP A 41 -8.26 10.70 -3.29
C ASP A 41 -8.50 9.18 -3.30
N PRO A 42 -7.48 8.35 -2.99
CA PRO A 42 -7.61 6.89 -3.10
C PRO A 42 -8.53 6.30 -2.02
N VAL A 43 -8.77 7.03 -0.93
CA VAL A 43 -9.68 6.59 0.14
C VAL A 43 -11.11 7.11 -0.03
N ASP A 44 -11.41 7.82 -1.12
CA ASP A 44 -12.78 8.26 -1.45
C ASP A 44 -13.72 7.02 -1.48
N PRO A 45 -14.74 6.96 -0.61
CA PRO A 45 -15.67 5.84 -0.58
C PRO A 45 -16.40 5.60 -1.91
N ALA A 46 -16.71 6.67 -2.66
CA ALA A 46 -17.39 6.54 -3.95
C ALA A 46 -16.47 5.92 -5.00
N LEU A 47 -15.18 6.31 -5.01
CA LEU A 47 -14.16 5.68 -5.85
C LEU A 47 -13.97 4.21 -5.48
N LEU A 48 -13.74 3.91 -4.20
CA LEU A 48 -13.54 2.53 -3.74
C LEU A 48 -14.72 1.62 -4.06
N ARG A 49 -15.96 2.13 -3.96
CA ARG A 49 -17.15 1.40 -4.39
C ARG A 49 -17.12 1.11 -5.89
N ARG A 50 -16.85 2.11 -6.73
CA ARG A 50 -16.76 1.91 -8.19
C ARG A 50 -15.68 0.90 -8.57
N LEU A 51 -14.50 0.99 -7.94
CA LEU A 51 -13.41 0.05 -8.19
C LEU A 51 -13.80 -1.38 -7.73
N SER A 52 -14.43 -1.51 -6.56
CA SER A 52 -14.88 -2.82 -6.05
C SER A 52 -15.98 -3.43 -6.91
N ASP A 53 -16.95 -2.63 -7.35
CA ASP A 53 -18.03 -3.07 -8.24
C ASP A 53 -17.47 -3.53 -9.59
N ALA A 54 -16.52 -2.80 -10.15
CA ALA A 54 -15.86 -3.15 -11.41
C ALA A 54 -15.02 -4.43 -11.28
N ALA A 55 -14.21 -4.52 -10.22
CA ALA A 55 -13.40 -5.70 -9.94
C ALA A 55 -14.22 -6.90 -9.47
N ARG A 56 -15.51 -6.70 -9.14
CA ARG A 56 -16.38 -7.72 -8.51
C ARG A 56 -15.76 -8.33 -7.26
N SER A 57 -15.00 -7.53 -6.53
CA SER A 57 -14.20 -7.96 -5.39
C SER A 57 -13.88 -6.78 -4.49
N GLU A 58 -13.51 -7.07 -3.24
CA GLU A 58 -13.08 -6.04 -2.31
C GLU A 58 -11.77 -5.41 -2.77
N VAL A 59 -11.79 -4.09 -3.00
CA VAL A 59 -10.60 -3.29 -3.30
C VAL A 59 -10.24 -2.47 -2.07
N ARG A 60 -9.01 -2.61 -1.58
CA ARG A 60 -8.53 -1.89 -0.38
C ARG A 60 -7.31 -1.04 -0.73
N VAL A 61 -7.28 0.20 -0.25
CA VAL A 61 -6.09 1.05 -0.39
C VAL A 61 -4.93 0.44 0.37
N SER A 62 -3.79 0.31 -0.29
CA SER A 62 -2.52 -0.09 0.33
C SER A 62 -1.68 1.14 0.68
N ALA A 63 -1.52 2.06 -0.26
CA ALA A 63 -0.69 3.24 -0.10
C ALA A 63 -1.03 4.30 -1.15
N ARG A 64 -0.85 5.58 -0.81
CA ARG A 64 -0.71 6.65 -1.80
C ARG A 64 0.76 6.70 -2.23
N ILE A 65 1.03 6.71 -3.53
CA ILE A 65 2.40 6.79 -4.09
C ILE A 65 2.68 8.22 -4.52
N THR A 66 1.79 8.79 -5.33
CA THR A 66 1.79 10.21 -5.73
C THR A 66 0.36 10.76 -5.65
N ASP A 67 0.13 11.99 -6.09
CA ASP A 67 -1.22 12.55 -6.19
C ASP A 67 -2.08 11.85 -7.25
N THR A 68 -1.45 11.24 -8.25
CA THR A 68 -2.10 10.54 -9.38
C THR A 68 -1.90 9.03 -9.35
N GLU A 69 -1.11 8.49 -8.42
CA GLU A 69 -0.84 7.05 -8.32
C GLU A 69 -1.11 6.54 -6.91
N SER A 70 -1.79 5.40 -6.82
CA SER A 70 -2.04 4.73 -5.55
C SER A 70 -2.02 3.22 -5.72
N ALA A 71 -1.53 2.54 -4.68
CA ALA A 71 -1.52 1.10 -4.60
C ALA A 71 -2.80 0.57 -3.94
N TYR A 72 -3.34 -0.50 -4.49
CA TYR A 72 -4.52 -1.19 -3.99
C TYR A 72 -4.26 -2.70 -3.86
N TRP A 73 -4.92 -3.33 -2.89
CA TRP A 73 -4.99 -4.78 -2.77
C TRP A 73 -6.23 -5.29 -3.50
N LEU A 74 -6.01 -6.29 -4.36
CA LEU A 74 -7.07 -7.07 -5.02
C LEU A 74 -7.07 -8.48 -4.44
N ARG A 75 -8.25 -9.08 -4.23
CA ARG A 75 -8.38 -10.49 -3.82
C ARG A 75 -8.17 -11.44 -5.01
N CYS A 76 -6.94 -11.56 -5.47
CA CYS A 76 -6.51 -12.54 -6.47
C CYS A 76 -5.02 -12.83 -6.33
N THR A 77 -4.52 -13.87 -7.00
CA THR A 77 -3.09 -14.17 -7.06
C THR A 77 -2.54 -13.89 -8.45
N GLU A 78 -1.23 -13.65 -8.58
CA GLU A 78 -0.59 -13.32 -9.87
C GLU A 78 -0.77 -14.41 -10.94
N ARG A 79 -0.99 -15.67 -10.54
CA ARG A 79 -1.20 -16.79 -11.47
C ARG A 79 -2.68 -17.05 -11.78
N ASP A 80 -3.57 -16.24 -11.22
CA ASP A 80 -5.01 -16.39 -11.40
C ASP A 80 -5.47 -15.66 -12.66
N PRO A 81 -6.04 -16.35 -13.68
CA PRO A 81 -6.57 -15.70 -14.87
C PRO A 81 -7.70 -14.71 -14.56
N PHE A 82 -8.40 -14.85 -13.42
CA PHE A 82 -9.39 -13.87 -12.98
C PHE A 82 -8.74 -12.53 -12.61
N CYS A 83 -7.47 -12.53 -12.21
CA CYS A 83 -6.75 -11.33 -11.79
C CYS A 83 -6.48 -10.39 -12.99
N GLU A 84 -6.18 -10.95 -14.15
CA GLU A 84 -6.03 -10.18 -15.40
C GLU A 84 -7.35 -9.54 -15.82
N ASP A 85 -8.46 -10.29 -15.78
CA ASP A 85 -9.80 -9.75 -16.06
C ASP A 85 -10.19 -8.63 -15.08
N MET A 86 -9.90 -8.80 -13.78
CA MET A 86 -10.13 -7.75 -12.78
C MET A 86 -9.35 -6.47 -13.11
N MET A 87 -8.07 -6.59 -13.47
CA MET A 87 -7.25 -5.43 -13.83
C MET A 87 -7.79 -4.71 -15.08
N LEU A 88 -8.22 -5.45 -16.10
CA LEU A 88 -8.84 -4.87 -17.30
C LEU A 88 -10.15 -4.15 -16.98
N ARG A 89 -10.96 -4.68 -16.06
CA ARG A 89 -12.19 -4.01 -15.60
C ARG A 89 -11.90 -2.74 -14.82
N LEU A 90 -10.87 -2.75 -13.98
CA LEU A 90 -10.44 -1.56 -13.25
C LEU A 90 -10.02 -0.44 -14.21
N LEU A 91 -9.33 -0.77 -15.30
CA LEU A 91 -8.95 0.18 -16.35
C LEU A 91 -10.16 0.85 -17.02
N ALA A 92 -11.31 0.18 -17.05
CA ALA A 92 -12.54 0.74 -17.62
C ALA A 92 -13.27 1.72 -16.67
N VAL A 93 -12.78 1.93 -15.44
CA VAL A 93 -13.41 2.83 -14.45
C VAL A 93 -12.79 4.23 -14.55
N PRO A 94 -13.54 5.29 -14.90
CA PRO A 94 -13.02 6.65 -14.78
C PRO A 94 -12.73 7.01 -13.30
N PRO A 95 -11.60 7.66 -12.96
CA PRO A 95 -10.61 8.28 -13.85
C PRO A 95 -9.32 7.44 -14.03
N VAL A 96 -9.41 6.11 -14.00
CA VAL A 96 -8.26 5.21 -14.16
C VAL A 96 -7.71 5.29 -15.60
N GLU A 97 -6.39 5.43 -15.71
CA GLU A 97 -5.67 5.44 -16.99
C GLU A 97 -4.72 4.26 -17.15
N GLU A 98 -4.22 3.71 -16.04
CA GLU A 98 -3.33 2.56 -16.07
C GLU A 98 -3.50 1.72 -14.81
N VAL A 99 -3.39 0.40 -14.96
CA VAL A 99 -3.37 -0.58 -13.88
C VAL A 99 -2.23 -1.54 -14.12
N MET A 100 -1.32 -1.68 -13.17
CA MET A 100 -0.17 -2.57 -13.28
C MET A 100 0.03 -3.35 -11.97
N PRO A 101 0.52 -4.60 -12.03
CA PRO A 101 0.91 -5.30 -10.82
C PRO A 101 2.08 -4.56 -10.18
N ASP A 102 2.05 -4.43 -8.85
CA ASP A 102 3.19 -3.89 -8.12
C ASP A 102 4.31 -4.95 -8.09
N ARG A 103 5.18 -4.89 -9.10
CA ARG A 103 6.31 -5.82 -9.27
C ARG A 103 7.51 -5.46 -8.41
N TYR A 104 7.43 -4.43 -7.54
CA TYR A 104 8.45 -4.21 -6.52
C TYR A 104 8.36 -5.31 -5.46
N ARG A 105 8.95 -6.45 -5.82
CA ARG A 105 9.31 -7.55 -4.95
C ARG A 105 10.30 -7.00 -3.93
N TYR A 106 9.84 -6.57 -2.76
CA TYR A 106 10.74 -6.57 -1.60
C TYR A 106 11.19 -8.01 -1.41
N PRO A 107 12.50 -8.28 -1.21
CA PRO A 107 12.93 -9.61 -0.84
C PRO A 107 12.20 -9.96 0.46
N SER A 108 11.33 -10.95 0.41
CA SER A 108 10.99 -11.72 1.60
C SER A 108 12.33 -12.17 2.18
N GLU A 109 12.75 -11.59 3.30
CA GLU A 109 13.95 -12.01 4.00
C GLU A 109 13.94 -13.55 4.10
N PRO A 110 14.98 -14.24 3.64
CA PRO A 110 15.11 -15.64 3.96
C PRO A 110 15.30 -15.74 5.46
N THR A 111 14.41 -16.47 6.10
CA THR A 111 14.49 -16.88 7.49
C THR A 111 15.83 -17.59 7.74
N ARG A 112 16.76 -16.95 8.47
CA ARG A 112 17.60 -17.61 9.47
C ARG A 112 18.38 -16.65 10.36
#